data_AF-A0A7S4KFI8-F1
#
_entry.id   AF-A0A7S4KFI8-F1
#
_cell.length_a   1.000
_cell.length_b   1.000
_cell.length_c   1.000
_cell.angle_alpha   90.00
_cell.angle_beta   90.00
_cell.angle_gamma   90.00
#
_symmetry.space_group_name_H-M   'P 1'
#
loop_
_entity.id
_entity.type
_entity.pdbx_description
1 polymer ?
#
loop_
_entity_poly.entity_id
_entity_poly.type
_entity_poly.pdbx_seq_one_letter_code
_entity_poly.pdbx_strand_id
1 'polypeptide(L)'
;EPCDRFFARRDDQGLLAMDLSLVDDFLRWEAGQALLAMGLFPNAKEISESMACMQAIVEHIDAAAVRDPSVLALVLGDGRTPRTGALLARRTRWRCISIDPALRGLVAPSGSGEQLKELRNDRDLVVADAEDAPGR
;
A
#
# COMPACT_ATOMS: atom_id res chain seq x y z
N GLU A 1 -25.72 23.22 -15.44
CA GLU A 1 -24.53 23.74 -14.76
C GLU A 1 -23.35 22.80 -15.03
N PRO A 2 -22.13 23.31 -15.27
CA PRO A 2 -20.97 22.44 -15.41
C PRO A 2 -20.70 21.73 -14.09
N CYS A 3 -20.51 20.42 -14.13
CA CYS A 3 -20.21 19.61 -12.97
C CYS A 3 -18.74 19.86 -12.55
N ASP A 4 -18.51 20.80 -11.62
CA ASP A 4 -17.20 21.16 -11.05
C ASP A 4 -16.58 20.07 -10.15
N ARG A 5 -16.88 18.78 -10.38
CA ARG A 5 -16.51 17.68 -9.47
C ARG A 5 -15.14 17.05 -9.73
N PHE A 6 -14.23 17.73 -10.40
CA PHE A 6 -12.85 17.23 -10.53
C PHE A 6 -11.93 18.00 -9.59
N PHE A 7 -11.60 17.39 -8.45
CA PHE A 7 -10.82 17.96 -7.33
C PHE A 7 -9.34 18.26 -7.65
N ALA A 8 -8.91 18.16 -8.90
CA ALA A 8 -7.52 18.34 -9.27
C ALA A 8 -7.19 19.84 -9.42
N ARG A 9 -6.07 20.26 -8.83
CA ARG A 9 -5.54 21.62 -8.98
C ARG A 9 -5.30 21.93 -10.47
N ARG A 10 -5.72 23.12 -10.89
CA ARG A 10 -5.41 23.68 -12.20
C ARG A 10 -4.34 24.76 -12.10
N ASP A 11 -3.53 24.92 -13.13
CA ASP A 11 -2.58 26.03 -13.24
C ASP A 11 -3.24 27.34 -13.67
N ASP A 12 -2.46 28.40 -13.84
CA ASP A 12 -2.92 29.71 -14.29
C ASP A 12 -3.48 29.70 -15.73
N GLN A 13 -3.18 28.66 -16.51
CA GLN A 13 -3.70 28.42 -17.84
C GLN A 13 -4.95 27.52 -17.85
N GLY A 14 -5.41 27.05 -16.69
CA GLY A 14 -6.56 26.17 -16.55
C GLY A 14 -6.30 24.70 -16.89
N LEU A 15 -5.04 24.32 -17.16
CA LEU A 15 -4.62 22.94 -17.37
C LEU A 15 -4.46 22.22 -16.02
N LEU A 16 -4.50 20.89 -16.03
CA LEU A 16 -4.25 20.12 -14.82
C LEU A 16 -2.80 20.30 -14.38
N ALA A 17 -2.59 20.81 -13.16
CA ALA A 17 -1.26 20.97 -12.61
C ALA A 17 -0.69 19.57 -12.28
N MET A 18 0.38 19.18 -12.97
CA MET A 18 1.07 17.91 -12.74
C MET A 18 2.16 18.09 -11.69
N ASP A 19 2.18 17.21 -10.70
CA ASP A 19 3.21 17.13 -9.67
C ASP A 19 3.73 15.69 -9.59
N LEU A 20 5.05 15.53 -9.72
CA LEU A 20 5.74 14.24 -9.69
C LEU A 20 6.54 14.01 -8.41
N SER A 21 6.45 14.91 -7.43
CA SER A 21 7.19 14.85 -6.17
C SER A 21 7.05 13.51 -5.45
N LEU A 22 5.85 12.92 -5.46
CA LEU A 22 5.60 11.61 -4.86
C LEU A 22 6.39 10.48 -5.52
N VAL A 23 6.55 10.52 -6.84
CA VAL A 23 7.35 9.52 -7.55
C VAL A 23 8.84 9.76 -7.29
N ASP A 24 9.28 11.03 -7.32
CA ASP A 24 10.67 11.39 -7.03
C ASP A 24 11.09 10.98 -5.61
N ASP A 25 10.24 11.23 -4.61
CA ASP A 25 10.50 10.87 -3.22
C ASP A 25 10.57 9.36 -3.02
N PHE A 26 9.68 8.60 -3.68
CA PHE A 26 9.73 7.15 -3.67
C PHE A 26 11.07 6.61 -4.21
N LEU A 27 11.55 7.15 -5.34
CA LEU A 27 12.80 6.71 -5.97
C LEU A 27 14.04 7.04 -5.14
N ARG A 28 13.98 8.10 -4.32
CA ARG A 28 15.05 8.47 -3.39
C ARG A 28 15.17 7.54 -2.19
N TRP A 29 14.12 6.83 -1.82
CA TRP A 29 14.13 5.94 -0.66
C TRP A 29 14.77 4.59 -0.99
N GLU A 30 15.67 4.11 -0.12
CA GLU A 30 16.15 2.72 -0.19
C GLU A 30 14.98 1.71 -0.12
N ALA A 31 13.95 2.05 0.66
CA ALA A 31 12.71 1.29 0.70
C ALA A 31 12.03 1.19 -0.69
N GLY A 32 11.98 2.31 -1.43
CA GLY A 32 11.40 2.34 -2.78
C GLY A 32 12.20 1.47 -3.75
N GLN A 33 13.53 1.54 -3.71
CA GLN A 33 14.39 0.67 -4.53
C GLN A 33 14.16 -0.82 -4.22
N ALA A 34 14.04 -1.19 -2.95
CA ALA A 34 13.73 -2.58 -2.56
C ALA A 34 12.35 -3.03 -3.07
N LEU A 35 11.35 -2.15 -3.02
CA LEU A 35 9.99 -2.43 -3.53
C LEU A 35 9.97 -2.59 -5.05
N LEU A 36 10.78 -1.81 -5.79
CA LEU A 36 10.96 -1.98 -7.24
C LEU A 36 11.64 -3.30 -7.58
N ALA A 37 12.67 -3.68 -6.82
CA ALA A 37 13.37 -4.96 -7.02
C ALA A 37 12.45 -6.17 -6.82
N MET A 38 11.42 -6.06 -5.98
CA MET A 38 10.39 -7.09 -5.80
C MET A 38 9.34 -7.12 -6.94
N GLY A 39 9.39 -6.18 -7.90
CA GLY A 39 8.45 -6.14 -9.02
C GLY A 39 7.01 -5.81 -8.65
N LEU A 40 6.78 -5.17 -7.49
CA LEU A 40 5.42 -4.90 -6.99
C LEU A 40 4.68 -3.83 -7.81
N PHE A 41 5.42 -2.85 -8.31
CA PHE A 41 4.90 -1.67 -9.00
C PHE A 41 5.09 -1.81 -10.52
N PRO A 42 4.02 -1.97 -11.32
CA PRO A 42 4.14 -2.13 -12.76
C PRO A 42 4.36 -0.80 -13.50
N ASN A 43 4.03 0.34 -12.89
CA ASN A 43 4.16 1.66 -13.51
C ASN A 43 4.14 2.80 -12.46
N ALA A 44 4.41 4.03 -12.90
CA ALA A 44 4.48 5.21 -12.05
C ALA A 44 3.12 5.63 -11.45
N LYS A 45 2.01 5.30 -12.10
CA LYS A 45 0.67 5.58 -11.58
C LYS A 45 0.47 4.83 -10.24
N GLU A 46 0.75 3.54 -10.21
CA GLU A 46 0.59 2.72 -9.00
C GLU A 46 1.51 3.19 -7.86
N ILE A 47 2.73 3.67 -8.19
CA ILE A 47 3.64 4.30 -7.22
C ILE A 47 3.00 5.56 -6.65
N SER A 48 2.49 6.45 -7.51
CA SER A 48 1.88 7.71 -7.09
C SER A 48 0.65 7.50 -6.20
N GLU A 49 -0.20 6.51 -6.48
CA GLU A 49 -1.37 6.17 -5.65
C GLU A 49 -0.96 5.67 -4.25
N SER A 50 0.05 4.79 -4.17
CA SER A 50 0.57 4.29 -2.89
C SER A 50 1.27 5.38 -2.08
N MET A 51 2.04 6.23 -2.75
CA MET A 51 2.74 7.36 -2.13
C MET A 51 1.78 8.45 -1.64
N ALA A 52 0.68 8.69 -2.35
CA ALA A 52 -0.36 9.60 -1.88
C ALA A 52 -0.99 9.11 -0.56
N CYS A 53 -1.19 7.79 -0.43
CA CYS A 53 -1.64 7.20 0.85
C CYS A 53 -0.60 7.42 1.97
N MET A 54 0.68 7.18 1.70
CA MET A 54 1.75 7.43 2.66
C MET A 54 1.86 8.92 3.05
N GLN A 55 1.70 9.82 2.09
CA GLN A 55 1.70 11.26 2.33
C GLN A 55 0.54 11.66 3.25
N ALA A 56 -0.68 11.19 2.95
CA ALA A 56 -1.84 11.47 3.79
C ALA A 56 -1.63 11.01 5.24
N ILE A 57 -1.00 9.84 5.43
CA ILE A 57 -0.62 9.34 6.76
C ILE A 57 0.35 10.31 7.45
N VAL A 58 1.43 10.72 6.78
CA VAL A 58 2.44 11.63 7.37
C VAL A 58 1.85 13.00 7.70
N GLU A 59 0.89 13.48 6.91
CA GLU A 59 0.25 14.79 7.11
C GLU A 59 -0.79 14.80 8.24
N HIS A 60 -1.47 13.67 8.49
CA HIS A 60 -2.63 13.62 9.39
C HIS A 60 -2.42 12.77 10.64
N ILE A 61 -1.36 11.99 10.71
CA ILE A 61 -1.06 11.10 11.84
C ILE A 61 0.26 11.53 12.48
N ASP A 62 0.32 11.46 13.82
CA ASP A 62 1.54 11.75 14.58
C ASP A 62 2.71 10.87 14.11
N ALA A 63 3.87 11.47 13.89
CA ALA A 63 5.09 10.76 13.50
C ALA A 63 5.49 9.65 14.49
N ALA A 64 5.15 9.79 15.78
CA ALA A 64 5.34 8.77 16.79
C ALA A 64 4.47 7.53 16.52
N ALA A 65 3.23 7.73 16.07
CA ALA A 65 2.31 6.63 15.77
C ALA A 65 2.80 5.78 14.60
N VAL A 66 3.47 6.36 13.59
CA VAL A 66 4.09 5.62 12.47
C VAL A 66 5.16 4.61 12.95
N ARG A 67 5.71 4.82 14.15
CA ARG A 67 6.72 3.95 14.79
C ARG A 67 6.12 3.02 15.86
N ASP A 68 4.82 3.05 16.08
CA ASP A 68 4.14 2.22 17.08
C ASP A 68 3.84 0.81 16.52
N PRO A 69 4.43 -0.26 17.07
CA PRO A 69 4.19 -1.62 16.60
C PRO A 69 2.81 -2.18 16.99
N SER A 70 2.05 -1.51 17.85
CA SER A 70 0.70 -1.92 18.24
C SER A 70 -0.36 -1.55 17.18
N VAL A 71 0.00 -0.72 16.20
CA VAL A 71 -0.91 -0.29 15.13
C VAL A 71 -1.03 -1.36 14.06
N LEU A 72 -2.27 -1.64 13.67
CA LEU A 72 -2.66 -2.51 12.57
C LEU A 72 -3.17 -1.67 11.40
N ALA A 73 -2.52 -1.78 10.25
CA ALA A 73 -2.96 -1.18 8.99
C ALA A 73 -3.66 -2.22 8.12
N LEU A 74 -4.93 -1.96 7.78
CA LEU A 74 -5.70 -2.75 6.82
C LEU A 74 -5.76 -1.97 5.51
N VAL A 75 -5.16 -2.53 4.45
CA VAL A 75 -5.11 -1.92 3.13
C VAL A 75 -6.11 -2.63 2.23
N LEU A 76 -7.26 -1.99 2.04
CA LEU A 76 -8.35 -2.52 1.23
C LEU A 76 -8.18 -2.10 -0.22
N GLY A 77 -8.39 -3.01 -1.16
CA GLY A 77 -8.34 -2.66 -2.59
C GLY A 77 -6.93 -2.46 -3.15
N ASP A 78 -5.94 -3.17 -2.60
CA ASP A 78 -4.51 -3.01 -2.96
C ASP A 78 -4.15 -3.61 -4.35
N GLY A 79 -5.13 -4.22 -5.02
CA GLY A 79 -5.00 -4.86 -6.30
C GLY A 79 -4.32 -6.23 -6.22
N ARG A 80 -3.81 -6.69 -7.36
CA ARG A 80 -3.24 -8.04 -7.51
C ARG A 80 -1.91 -8.25 -6.77
N THR A 81 -1.17 -7.17 -6.51
CA THR A 81 0.04 -7.18 -5.69
C THR A 81 -0.15 -6.19 -4.55
N PRO A 82 0.28 -6.50 -3.32
CA PRO A 82 0.00 -5.67 -2.16
C PRO A 82 0.93 -4.46 -2.09
N ARG A 83 0.73 -3.49 -2.99
CA ARG A 83 1.65 -2.36 -3.25
C ARG A 83 1.70 -1.37 -2.09
N THR A 84 0.53 -0.86 -1.70
CA THR A 84 0.38 0.08 -0.60
C THR A 84 0.68 -0.64 0.70
N GLY A 85 0.20 -1.89 0.88
CA GLY A 85 0.52 -2.70 2.05
C GLY A 85 2.02 -2.92 2.23
N ALA A 86 2.75 -3.27 1.18
CA ALA A 86 4.20 -3.44 1.23
C ALA A 86 4.94 -2.12 1.49
N LEU A 87 4.49 -1.01 0.89
CA LEU A 87 5.05 0.31 1.17
C LEU A 87 4.92 0.68 2.65
N LEU A 88 3.73 0.52 3.22
CA LEU A 88 3.49 0.79 4.64
C LEU A 88 4.29 -0.13 5.55
N ALA A 89 4.37 -1.43 5.23
CA ALA A 89 5.17 -2.40 5.99
C ALA A 89 6.67 -2.02 5.99
N ARG A 90 7.16 -1.41 4.91
CA ARG A 90 8.56 -0.99 4.79
C ARG A 90 8.83 0.37 5.44
N ARG A 91 7.86 1.28 5.47
CA ARG A 91 8.03 2.66 5.94
C ARG A 91 7.58 2.90 7.38
N THR A 92 6.76 2.02 7.93
CA THR A 92 6.22 2.11 9.29
C THR A 92 6.71 0.95 10.15
N ARG A 93 6.35 0.94 11.44
CA ARG A 93 6.45 -0.26 12.28
C ARG A 93 5.12 -1.00 12.45
N TRP A 94 4.12 -0.62 11.67
CA TRP A 94 2.79 -1.19 11.76
C TRP A 94 2.78 -2.62 11.25
N ARG A 95 1.89 -3.42 11.84
CA ARG A 95 1.48 -4.66 11.20
C ARG A 95 0.58 -4.31 10.02
N CYS A 96 0.91 -4.77 8.82
CA CYS A 96 0.16 -4.43 7.61
C CYS A 96 -0.51 -5.67 7.03
N ILE A 97 -1.80 -5.56 6.70
CA ILE A 97 -2.59 -6.62 6.07
C ILE A 97 -3.22 -6.04 4.81
N SER A 98 -2.97 -6.67 3.67
CA SER A 98 -3.54 -6.29 2.38
C SER A 98 -4.73 -7.21 2.06
N ILE A 99 -5.85 -6.60 1.66
CA ILE A 99 -7.14 -7.27 1.47
C ILE A 99 -7.74 -6.80 0.14
N ASP A 100 -7.81 -7.69 -0.84
CA ASP A 100 -8.39 -7.42 -2.16
C ASP A 100 -8.84 -8.74 -2.82
N PRO A 101 -10.05 -8.82 -3.40
CA PRO A 101 -10.51 -10.01 -4.13
C PRO A 101 -9.62 -10.41 -5.34
N ALA A 102 -8.81 -9.48 -5.84
CA ALA A 102 -7.87 -9.68 -6.93
C ALA A 102 -6.47 -10.13 -6.45
N LEU A 103 -6.21 -10.21 -5.13
CA LEU A 103 -4.98 -10.81 -4.58
C LEU A 103 -4.96 -12.31 -4.88
N ARG A 104 -4.50 -12.68 -6.08
CA ARG A 104 -4.39 -14.07 -6.53
C ARG A 104 -2.93 -14.46 -6.68
N GLY A 105 -2.57 -15.62 -6.14
CA GLY A 105 -1.26 -16.25 -6.34
C GLY A 105 -0.17 -15.89 -5.33
N LEU A 106 -0.52 -15.26 -4.20
CA LEU A 106 0.41 -14.99 -3.08
C LEU A 106 0.14 -15.87 -1.85
N VAL A 107 -0.92 -16.69 -1.88
CA VAL A 107 -1.18 -17.70 -0.86
C VAL A 107 -0.18 -18.84 -1.07
N ALA A 108 0.76 -19.02 -0.13
CA ALA A 108 1.55 -20.25 -0.08
C ALA A 108 0.59 -21.45 -0.09
N PRO A 109 0.87 -22.53 -0.84
CA PRO A 109 -0.06 -23.65 -0.95
C PRO A 109 -0.34 -24.20 0.44
N SER A 110 -1.57 -24.02 0.92
CA SER A 110 -2.18 -24.58 2.13
C SER A 110 -1.23 -25.40 3.01
N GLY A 111 -0.33 -24.69 3.70
CA GLY A 111 0.52 -25.26 4.73
C GLY A 111 -0.31 -25.38 6.00
N SER A 112 -0.46 -26.60 6.50
CA SER A 112 -1.05 -26.92 7.81
C SER A 112 -0.68 -25.88 8.87
N GLY A 113 -1.64 -25.51 9.72
CA GLY A 113 -1.62 -24.38 10.68
C GLY A 113 -0.46 -24.28 11.70
N GLU A 114 0.63 -25.02 11.52
CA GLU A 114 1.91 -24.80 12.19
C GLU A 114 2.78 -23.72 11.51
N GLN A 115 2.76 -23.57 10.17
CA GLN A 115 3.59 -22.57 9.47
C GLN A 115 3.18 -21.12 9.75
N LEU A 116 1.90 -20.87 10.07
CA LEU A 116 1.40 -19.56 10.50
C LEU A 116 1.97 -19.11 11.85
N LYS A 117 2.56 -20.01 12.65
CA LYS A 117 3.20 -19.67 13.93
C LYS A 117 4.65 -19.19 13.75
N GLU A 118 5.31 -19.55 12.64
CA GLU A 118 6.69 -19.11 12.33
C GLU A 118 6.74 -17.72 11.68
N LEU A 119 5.72 -17.35 10.89
CA LEU A 119 5.50 -15.99 10.33
C LEU A 119 5.13 -14.92 11.39
N ARG A 120 5.36 -15.22 12.66
CA ARG A 120 5.02 -14.35 13.78
C ARG A 120 6.21 -13.50 14.23
N ASN A 121 7.39 -13.74 13.66
CA ASN A 121 8.65 -13.10 14.06
C ASN A 121 9.31 -12.24 12.97
N ASP A 122 8.87 -12.32 11.73
CA ASP A 122 9.30 -11.39 10.68
C ASP A 122 8.16 -10.42 10.37
N ARG A 123 8.53 -9.26 9.79
CA ARG A 123 7.63 -8.11 9.57
C ARG A 123 6.64 -8.42 8.44
N ASP A 124 5.75 -9.37 8.71
CA ASP A 124 5.03 -10.09 7.67
C ASP A 124 3.76 -9.33 7.28
N LEU A 125 3.81 -8.84 6.04
CA LEU A 125 2.66 -8.50 5.25
C LEU A 125 1.79 -9.76 5.13
N VAL A 126 0.71 -9.81 5.90
CA VAL A 126 -0.25 -10.92 5.81
C VAL A 126 -1.19 -10.63 4.66
N VAL A 127 -1.24 -11.55 3.70
CA VAL A 127 -2.16 -11.52 2.57
C VAL A 127 -3.36 -12.36 2.96
N ALA A 128 -4.54 -11.74 3.03
CA ALA A 128 -5.80 -12.44 3.28
C ALA A 128 -6.61 -12.53 1.98
N ASP A 129 -6.92 -13.75 1.55
CA ASP A 129 -7.85 -14.01 0.44
C ASP A 129 -9.30 -13.94 0.95
N ALA A 130 -10.22 -13.54 0.08
CA ALA A 130 -11.65 -13.45 0.35
C ALA A 130 -12.40 -14.79 0.15
N GLU A 131 -11.73 -15.89 -0.21
CA GLU A 131 -12.36 -17.20 -0.39
C GLU A 131 -12.42 -18.07 0.88
N ASP A 132 -12.95 -17.51 1.98
CA ASP A 132 -13.39 -18.31 3.13
C ASP A 132 -14.69 -17.79 3.77
N ALA A 133 -15.53 -17.14 2.97
CA ALA A 133 -16.92 -16.88 3.35
C ALA A 133 -17.79 -18.10 2.96
N PRO A 134 -18.33 -18.88 3.92
CA PRO A 134 -19.22 -19.97 3.58
C PRO A 134 -20.53 -19.42 3.02
N GLY A 135 -20.73 -19.62 1.72
CA GLY A 135 -22.05 -19.57 1.07
C GLY A 135 -22.24 -18.46 0.05
N ARG A 136 -22.10 -18.81 -1.23
CA ARG A 136 -23.11 -18.59 -2.28
C ARG A 136 -22.82 -19.44 -3.50
#